data_AF-A0A7K3IX46-F1
#
_entry.id   AF-A0A7K3IX46-F1
#
_cell.length_a   1.000
_cell.length_b   1.000
_cell.length_c   1.000
_cell.angle_alpha   90.00
_cell.angle_beta   90.00
_cell.angle_gamma   90.00
#
_symmetry.space_group_name_H-M   'P 1'
#
loop_
_entity.id
_entity.type
_entity.pdbx_description
1 polymer ?
#
loop_
_entity_poly.entity_id
_entity_poly.type
_entity_poly.pdbx_seq_one_letter_code
_entity_poly.pdbx_strand_id
1 'polypeptide(L)'
;MKKQYKILLLAAALTALISACQKEGVYKTLIITGQGEHNWEYSSPVLKQILDGSGMFSAEILKTPAKGGDMSAFNPKFSKYKLVVLDYSGDSWSDATKAAFVDYVKNGGGVVVYHASCSAFPEWKEYNEMTGLGGFNGRDESAGPFVYVSRDGDVVVDDTTKGAAGKVAERSDFEVRTLNTEHPITKGLPVRWMQASDEMLGNLRGPGLNMEILATNSPRMQFRRAPGAVPGGQRQAPPSPRFEPVLMAIKYGNGRIFNTLLGHADEGGGPAMQSVGFIATLLRGAEWAATGAVTQEVPYDFPTAAGTMLRPDFVPVTIDKAFKEIISYDITKSTKYYTFIRSQIAEAGDNEQVLLDIEKRMVNVLKNPEATAEAKKLLLRELSWMGTDYCVQAVKDLSSNPELTEAVDFALTRLQK
;
A
#
# COMPACT_ATOMS: atom_id res chain seq x y z
N MET A 1 -46.02 -21.13 -48.62
CA MET A 1 -46.14 -21.39 -47.16
C MET A 1 -44.74 -21.63 -46.57
N LYS A 2 -44.43 -21.01 -45.41
CA LYS A 2 -43.18 -21.05 -44.60
C LYS A 2 -42.04 -20.14 -45.10
N LYS A 3 -42.07 -18.81 -44.87
CA LYS A 3 -41.82 -18.02 -43.63
C LYS A 3 -40.47 -18.33 -42.92
N GLN A 4 -39.47 -17.51 -43.24
CA GLN A 4 -38.76 -16.63 -42.30
C GLN A 4 -38.56 -17.14 -40.86
N TYR A 5 -37.48 -17.89 -40.56
CA TYR A 5 -37.01 -18.14 -39.18
C TYR A 5 -35.51 -18.47 -39.12
N LYS A 6 -34.63 -17.63 -39.68
CA LYS A 6 -33.16 -17.80 -39.53
C LYS A 6 -32.37 -16.51 -39.30
N ILE A 7 -33.03 -15.45 -38.82
CA ILE A 7 -32.36 -14.21 -38.38
C ILE A 7 -32.93 -13.82 -37.01
N LEU A 8 -32.82 -14.72 -36.03
CA LEU A 8 -33.19 -14.41 -34.64
C LEU A 8 -32.42 -15.24 -33.61
N LEU A 9 -31.22 -15.71 -33.98
CA LEU A 9 -30.32 -16.47 -33.08
C LEU A 9 -28.90 -15.90 -33.01
N LEU A 10 -28.59 -14.80 -33.71
CA LEU A 10 -27.32 -14.09 -33.59
C LEU A 10 -27.40 -12.72 -32.88
N ALA A 11 -28.61 -12.30 -32.47
CA ALA A 11 -28.80 -11.03 -31.75
C ALA A 11 -28.99 -11.21 -30.23
N ALA A 12 -29.03 -12.45 -29.72
CA ALA A 12 -29.23 -12.76 -28.29
C ALA A 12 -27.97 -13.30 -27.58
N ALA A 13 -26.85 -13.45 -28.30
CA ALA A 13 -25.57 -13.91 -27.74
C ALA A 13 -24.49 -12.81 -27.68
N LEU A 14 -24.84 -11.57 -28.06
CA LEU A 14 -23.91 -10.42 -28.06
C LEU A 14 -24.37 -9.29 -27.14
N THR A 15 -25.08 -9.61 -26.05
CA THR A 15 -25.58 -8.65 -25.05
C THR A 15 -25.20 -9.01 -23.60
N ALA A 16 -24.16 -9.82 -23.39
CA ALA A 16 -23.70 -10.23 -22.06
C ALA A 16 -22.22 -9.89 -21.75
N LEU A 17 -21.64 -8.91 -22.43
CA LEU A 17 -20.32 -8.34 -22.10
C LEU A 17 -20.36 -6.81 -22.20
N ILE A 18 -21.43 -6.21 -21.68
CA ILE A 18 -21.28 -4.88 -21.08
C ILE A 18 -21.03 -5.20 -19.63
N SER A 19 -19.75 -5.19 -19.22
CA SER A 19 -19.41 -5.04 -17.80
C SER A 19 -20.25 -3.89 -17.32
N ALA A 20 -21.32 -4.20 -16.58
CA ALA A 20 -21.99 -3.20 -15.81
C ALA A 20 -20.87 -2.57 -14.99
N CYS A 21 -20.59 -1.31 -15.27
CA CYS A 21 -19.98 -0.41 -14.32
C CYS A 21 -20.99 -0.33 -13.16
N GLN A 22 -21.11 -1.43 -12.39
CA GLN A 22 -21.58 -1.35 -11.04
C GLN A 22 -20.57 -0.42 -10.40
N LYS A 23 -21.04 0.75 -10.03
CA LYS A 23 -20.39 1.54 -9.00
C LYS A 23 -20.28 0.59 -7.81
N GLU A 24 -19.14 -0.08 -7.68
CA GLU A 24 -18.95 -1.16 -6.72
C GLU A 24 -19.27 -0.59 -5.34
N GLY A 25 -20.23 -1.21 -4.67
CA GLY A 25 -20.63 -0.81 -3.34
C GLY A 25 -19.44 -0.90 -2.40
N VAL A 26 -19.39 0.01 -1.43
CA VAL A 26 -18.35 0.05 -0.40
C VAL A 26 -18.19 -1.34 0.25
N TYR A 27 -16.99 -1.92 0.18
CA TYR A 27 -16.67 -3.23 0.71
C TYR A 27 -16.69 -3.24 2.24
N LYS A 28 -17.71 -3.87 2.82
CA LYS A 28 -17.79 -4.09 4.26
C LYS A 28 -16.58 -4.88 4.73
N THR A 29 -15.84 -4.28 5.65
CA THR A 29 -14.55 -4.78 6.12
C THR A 29 -14.60 -4.94 7.64
N LEU A 30 -14.03 -6.02 8.17
CA LEU A 30 -13.91 -6.23 9.61
C LEU A 30 -12.43 -6.24 10.00
N ILE A 31 -11.99 -5.28 10.82
CA ILE A 31 -10.67 -5.30 11.44
C ILE A 31 -10.80 -6.01 12.78
N ILE A 32 -10.12 -7.14 12.93
CA ILE A 32 -10.07 -7.91 14.18
C ILE A 32 -8.81 -7.53 14.94
N THR A 33 -8.99 -7.13 16.20
CA THR A 33 -7.92 -6.60 17.05
C THR A 33 -8.19 -6.89 18.53
N GLY A 34 -7.37 -6.35 19.44
CA GLY A 34 -7.61 -6.36 20.89
C GLY A 34 -6.50 -7.02 21.70
N GLN A 35 -5.61 -7.78 21.05
CA GLN A 35 -4.42 -8.34 21.69
C GLN A 35 -3.28 -8.47 20.67
N GLY A 36 -2.06 -8.20 21.13
CA GLY A 36 -0.83 -8.38 20.36
C GLY A 36 0.36 -7.75 21.09
N GLU A 37 1.57 -8.10 20.64
CA GLU A 37 2.81 -7.49 21.15
C GLU A 37 3.03 -6.07 20.57
N HIS A 38 2.48 -5.80 19.38
CA HIS A 38 2.43 -4.46 18.79
C HIS A 38 1.24 -3.68 19.34
N ASN A 39 1.38 -2.35 19.41
CA ASN A 39 0.34 -1.50 19.97
C ASN A 39 -0.83 -1.33 19.00
N TRP A 40 -1.79 -2.24 19.11
CA TRP A 40 -2.97 -2.27 18.26
C TRP A 40 -3.87 -1.03 18.41
N GLU A 41 -3.78 -0.32 19.55
CA GLU A 41 -4.49 0.95 19.74
C GLU A 41 -3.98 2.05 18.82
N TYR A 42 -2.76 1.89 18.28
CA TYR A 42 -2.20 2.76 17.25
C TYR A 42 -2.49 2.26 15.84
N SER A 43 -2.27 0.97 15.54
CA SER A 43 -2.47 0.44 14.18
C SER A 43 -3.93 0.39 13.77
N SER A 44 -4.83 -0.15 14.60
CA SER A 44 -6.21 -0.43 14.19
C SER A 44 -6.98 0.82 13.73
N PRO A 45 -6.91 1.98 14.43
CA PRO A 45 -7.54 3.21 13.94
C PRO A 45 -6.92 3.71 12.63
N VAL A 46 -5.61 3.58 12.46
CA VAL A 46 -4.90 4.00 11.22
C VAL A 46 -5.27 3.10 10.05
N LEU A 47 -5.31 1.78 10.24
CA LEU A 47 -5.78 0.82 9.22
C LEU A 47 -7.21 1.18 8.78
N LYS A 48 -8.11 1.44 9.74
CA LYS A 48 -9.47 1.90 9.46
C LYS A 48 -9.48 3.21 8.67
N GLN A 49 -8.68 4.19 9.08
CA GLN A 49 -8.59 5.49 8.40
C GLN A 49 -8.10 5.36 6.95
N ILE A 50 -7.08 4.53 6.70
CA ILE A 50 -6.58 4.26 5.34
C ILE A 50 -7.68 3.60 4.49
N LEU A 51 -8.31 2.54 5.01
CA LEU A 51 -9.35 1.78 4.29
C LEU A 51 -10.58 2.64 3.99
N ASP A 52 -11.14 3.33 4.99
CA ASP A 52 -12.30 4.21 4.80
C ASP A 52 -11.97 5.41 3.92
N GLY A 53 -10.77 5.98 4.10
CA GLY A 53 -10.30 7.15 3.36
C GLY A 53 -10.18 6.93 1.85
N SER A 54 -10.07 5.67 1.42
CA SER A 54 -10.12 5.30 -0.01
C SER A 54 -11.51 5.46 -0.63
N GLY A 55 -12.57 5.46 0.18
CA GLY A 55 -13.96 5.39 -0.27
C GLY A 55 -14.40 4.01 -0.80
N MET A 56 -13.49 3.04 -0.91
CA MET A 56 -13.78 1.68 -1.40
C MET A 56 -14.22 0.73 -0.29
N PHE A 57 -13.86 1.02 0.97
CA PHE A 57 -14.12 0.15 2.11
C PHE A 57 -14.93 0.87 3.20
N SER A 58 -15.64 0.08 4.00
CA SER A 58 -16.32 0.53 5.21
C SER A 58 -15.90 -0.40 6.34
N ALA A 59 -14.97 0.07 7.17
CA ALA A 59 -14.27 -0.75 8.15
C ALA A 59 -14.91 -0.73 9.54
N GLU A 60 -15.22 -1.93 9.99
CA GLU A 60 -15.36 -2.47 11.33
C GLU A 60 -14.13 -2.41 12.21
N ILE A 61 -14.16 -1.98 13.47
CA ILE A 61 -13.17 -2.49 14.43
C ILE A 61 -13.90 -3.37 15.43
N LEU A 62 -13.52 -4.64 15.50
CA LEU A 62 -14.00 -5.59 16.48
C LEU A 62 -12.86 -6.03 17.39
N LYS A 63 -12.97 -5.68 18.66
CA LYS A 63 -12.00 -6.04 19.70
C LYS A 63 -12.36 -7.40 20.30
N THR A 64 -11.37 -8.26 20.46
CA THR A 64 -11.49 -9.44 21.32
C THR A 64 -11.59 -9.02 22.79
N PRO A 65 -12.00 -9.94 23.68
CA PRO A 65 -11.68 -9.84 25.10
C PRO A 65 -10.18 -9.56 25.33
N ALA A 66 -9.87 -8.95 26.47
CA ALA A 66 -8.48 -8.73 26.90
C ALA A 66 -7.75 -10.07 27.10
N LYS A 67 -6.41 -10.01 27.15
CA LYS A 67 -5.55 -11.20 27.36
C LYS A 67 -5.96 -11.97 28.62
N GLY A 68 -6.13 -13.28 28.49
CA GLY A 68 -6.65 -14.18 29.53
C GLY A 68 -8.18 -14.14 29.70
N GLY A 69 -8.90 -13.36 28.90
CA GLY A 69 -10.36 -13.25 28.95
C GLY A 69 -11.09 -14.41 28.26
N ASP A 70 -12.41 -14.48 28.46
CA ASP A 70 -13.26 -15.51 27.87
C ASP A 70 -13.49 -15.29 26.36
N MET A 71 -12.72 -16.00 25.54
CA MET A 71 -12.80 -15.96 24.08
C MET A 71 -14.04 -16.64 23.50
N SER A 72 -14.88 -17.32 24.30
CA SER A 72 -16.11 -17.94 23.81
C SER A 72 -17.16 -16.92 23.36
N ALA A 73 -17.13 -15.72 23.94
CA ALA A 73 -17.99 -14.60 23.56
C ALA A 73 -17.54 -13.92 22.24
N PHE A 74 -16.30 -14.14 21.80
CA PHE A 74 -15.77 -13.58 20.56
C PHE A 74 -16.25 -14.38 19.34
N ASN A 75 -17.44 -14.06 18.85
CA ASN A 75 -18.12 -14.79 17.77
C ASN A 75 -18.55 -13.86 16.61
N PRO A 76 -17.59 -13.36 15.80
CA PRO A 76 -17.88 -12.53 14.62
C PRO A 76 -18.69 -13.29 13.56
N LYS A 77 -19.63 -12.58 12.93
CA LYS A 77 -20.39 -13.10 11.78
C LYS A 77 -19.67 -12.76 10.47
N PHE A 78 -18.62 -13.52 10.15
CA PHE A 78 -17.74 -13.26 9.00
C PHE A 78 -18.46 -13.09 7.65
N SER A 79 -19.57 -13.81 7.43
CA SER A 79 -20.36 -13.73 6.19
C SER A 79 -20.95 -12.35 5.86
N LYS A 80 -20.95 -11.41 6.82
CA LYS A 80 -21.37 -10.01 6.60
C LYS A 80 -20.32 -9.16 5.89
N TYR A 81 -19.07 -9.62 5.82
CA TYR A 81 -17.94 -8.83 5.34
C TYR A 81 -17.39 -9.43 4.06
N LYS A 82 -16.91 -8.56 3.18
CA LYS A 82 -16.15 -8.95 1.99
C LYS A 82 -14.66 -9.09 2.30
N LEU A 83 -14.21 -8.41 3.35
CA LEU A 83 -12.83 -8.40 3.77
C LEU A 83 -12.73 -8.52 5.30
N VAL A 84 -11.76 -9.32 5.75
CA VAL A 84 -11.32 -9.34 7.15
C VAL A 84 -9.86 -8.90 7.20
N VAL A 85 -9.54 -7.92 8.03
CA VAL A 85 -8.17 -7.47 8.28
C VAL A 85 -7.76 -7.94 9.67
N LEU A 86 -6.65 -8.65 9.75
CA LEU A 86 -6.11 -9.15 11.00
C LEU A 86 -5.04 -8.21 11.51
N ASP A 87 -5.31 -7.63 12.68
CA ASP A 87 -4.39 -6.84 13.51
C ASP A 87 -4.35 -7.48 14.90
N TYR A 88 -3.97 -8.76 14.95
CA TYR A 88 -4.13 -9.62 16.13
C TYR A 88 -3.04 -10.69 16.22
N SER A 89 -2.46 -10.85 17.40
CA SER A 89 -1.46 -11.91 17.67
C SER A 89 -1.52 -12.49 19.08
N GLY A 90 -2.68 -12.42 19.74
CA GLY A 90 -2.89 -12.88 21.12
C GLY A 90 -3.48 -14.28 21.28
N ASP A 91 -4.31 -14.44 22.31
CA ASP A 91 -4.92 -15.69 22.75
C ASP A 91 -5.70 -16.42 21.65
N SER A 92 -5.69 -17.75 21.72
CA SER A 92 -6.41 -18.58 20.76
C SER A 92 -7.91 -18.28 20.76
N TRP A 93 -8.49 -18.13 19.57
CA TRP A 93 -9.93 -18.04 19.43
C TRP A 93 -10.61 -19.37 19.77
N SER A 94 -11.91 -19.32 20.09
CA SER A 94 -12.69 -20.54 20.29
C SER A 94 -12.70 -21.41 19.02
N ASP A 95 -12.83 -22.72 19.17
CA ASP A 95 -12.86 -23.64 18.02
C ASP A 95 -14.03 -23.34 17.08
N ALA A 96 -15.16 -22.86 17.62
CA ALA A 96 -16.29 -22.38 16.82
C ALA A 96 -15.90 -21.18 15.95
N THR A 97 -15.20 -20.19 16.52
CA THR A 97 -14.71 -19.01 15.79
C THR A 97 -13.66 -19.39 14.75
N LYS A 98 -12.74 -20.30 15.09
CA LYS A 98 -11.74 -20.83 14.15
C LYS A 98 -12.41 -21.51 12.96
N ALA A 99 -13.37 -22.40 13.21
CA ALA A 99 -14.12 -23.10 12.17
C ALA A 99 -14.90 -22.13 11.28
N ALA A 100 -15.56 -21.12 11.86
CA ALA A 100 -16.29 -20.09 11.12
C ALA A 100 -15.35 -19.24 10.24
N PHE A 101 -14.15 -18.91 10.74
CA PHE A 101 -13.15 -18.19 9.95
C PHE A 101 -12.64 -19.03 8.79
N VAL A 102 -12.31 -20.30 9.02
CA VAL A 102 -11.87 -21.24 7.97
C VAL A 102 -12.95 -21.39 6.91
N ASP A 103 -14.20 -21.56 7.29
CA ASP A 103 -15.32 -21.65 6.35
C ASP A 103 -15.48 -20.37 5.52
N TYR A 104 -15.41 -19.20 6.16
CA TYR A 104 -15.42 -17.91 5.46
C TYR A 104 -14.33 -17.82 4.39
N VAL A 105 -13.08 -18.14 4.72
CA VAL A 105 -11.97 -18.07 3.75
C VAL A 105 -12.14 -19.13 2.66
N LYS A 106 -12.44 -20.39 3.00
CA LYS A 106 -12.65 -21.46 2.00
C LYS A 106 -13.73 -21.11 0.99
N ASN A 107 -14.76 -20.39 1.40
CA ASN A 107 -15.89 -19.99 0.57
C ASN A 107 -15.68 -18.65 -0.17
N GLY A 108 -14.45 -18.12 -0.22
CA GLY A 108 -14.11 -16.95 -1.04
C GLY A 108 -14.01 -15.63 -0.26
N GLY A 109 -14.03 -15.69 1.07
CA GLY A 109 -13.73 -14.54 1.91
C GLY A 109 -12.31 -14.00 1.69
N GLY A 110 -12.20 -12.67 1.59
CA GLY A 110 -10.91 -11.98 1.50
C GLY A 110 -10.30 -11.75 2.88
N VAL A 111 -8.98 -11.88 3.00
CA VAL A 111 -8.23 -11.58 4.23
C VAL A 111 -7.01 -10.70 3.94
N VAL A 112 -6.75 -9.73 4.83
CA VAL A 112 -5.44 -9.09 4.95
C VAL A 112 -4.81 -9.52 6.26
N VAL A 113 -3.60 -10.08 6.20
CA VAL A 113 -2.75 -10.35 7.35
C VAL A 113 -1.77 -9.17 7.47
N TYR A 114 -1.94 -8.36 8.51
CA TYR A 114 -1.10 -7.18 8.71
C TYR A 114 0.02 -7.44 9.72
N HIS A 115 1.24 -7.18 9.27
CA HIS A 115 2.47 -7.12 10.06
C HIS A 115 2.64 -8.32 10.99
N ALA A 116 2.60 -8.09 12.31
CA ALA A 116 2.83 -9.13 13.32
C ALA A 116 1.73 -10.18 13.40
N SER A 117 0.59 -10.00 12.72
CA SER A 117 -0.51 -10.96 12.71
C SER A 117 -0.12 -12.32 12.12
N CYS A 118 0.93 -12.39 11.30
CA CYS A 118 1.51 -13.66 10.85
C CYS A 118 2.11 -14.50 11.99
N SER A 119 2.27 -13.93 13.18
CA SER A 119 2.81 -14.59 14.38
C SER A 119 1.74 -15.28 15.22
N ALA A 120 0.46 -14.99 14.98
CA ALA A 120 -0.65 -15.55 15.75
C ALA A 120 -0.76 -17.08 15.60
N PHE A 121 -1.31 -17.75 16.60
CA PHE A 121 -1.79 -19.14 16.53
C PHE A 121 -0.77 -20.18 15.98
N PRO A 122 0.39 -20.38 16.62
CA PRO A 122 1.41 -21.34 16.15
C PRO A 122 0.86 -22.75 15.89
N GLU A 123 -0.02 -23.24 16.75
CA GLU A 123 -0.57 -24.60 16.64
C GLU A 123 -1.75 -24.73 15.66
N TRP A 124 -2.26 -23.63 15.09
CA TRP A 124 -3.42 -23.67 14.20
C TRP A 124 -2.99 -23.85 12.75
N LYS A 125 -3.02 -25.11 12.29
CA LYS A 125 -2.57 -25.49 10.95
C LYS A 125 -3.17 -24.64 9.83
N GLU A 126 -4.50 -24.50 9.79
CA GLU A 126 -5.17 -23.75 8.72
C GLU A 126 -4.76 -22.27 8.71
N TYR A 127 -4.53 -21.67 9.88
CA TYR A 127 -4.04 -20.30 9.96
C TYR A 127 -2.64 -20.15 9.37
N ASN A 128 -1.71 -21.05 9.72
CA ASN A 128 -0.36 -21.03 9.17
C ASN A 128 -0.34 -21.30 7.66
N GLU A 129 -1.28 -22.09 7.13
CA GLU A 129 -1.47 -22.25 5.67
C GLU A 129 -1.99 -20.94 5.04
N MET A 130 -2.92 -20.24 5.68
CA MET A 130 -3.46 -18.97 5.17
C MET A 130 -2.46 -17.82 5.22
N THR A 131 -1.57 -17.76 6.22
CA THR A 131 -0.54 -16.72 6.29
C THR A 131 0.66 -17.02 5.39
N GLY A 132 0.84 -18.28 4.99
CA GLY A 132 1.96 -18.75 4.17
C GLY A 132 3.26 -18.87 4.97
N LEU A 133 3.68 -17.77 5.58
CA LEU A 133 4.83 -17.65 6.48
C LEU A 133 4.42 -16.98 7.79
N GLY A 134 5.11 -17.35 8.88
CA GLY A 134 4.96 -16.78 10.21
C GLY A 134 6.24 -16.91 11.02
N GLY A 135 6.24 -16.35 12.22
CA GLY A 135 7.42 -16.36 13.09
C GLY A 135 7.05 -16.16 14.55
N PHE A 136 8.06 -16.17 15.42
CA PHE A 136 7.90 -15.96 16.86
C PHE A 136 7.00 -17.04 17.50
N ASN A 137 6.63 -16.83 18.77
CA ASN A 137 5.73 -17.71 19.53
C ASN A 137 6.16 -19.19 19.51
N GLY A 138 7.47 -19.44 19.65
CA GLY A 138 8.04 -20.79 19.74
C GLY A 138 8.21 -21.52 18.41
N ARG A 139 7.86 -20.92 17.26
CA ARG A 139 8.06 -21.55 15.95
C ARG A 139 9.54 -21.80 15.65
N ASP A 140 9.81 -22.95 15.06
CA ASP A 140 11.12 -23.39 14.57
C ASP A 140 10.95 -24.16 13.24
N GLU A 141 11.91 -25.00 12.86
CA GLU A 141 11.83 -25.80 11.63
C GLU A 141 10.58 -26.70 11.52
N SER A 142 9.93 -27.04 12.63
CA SER A 142 8.68 -27.80 12.62
C SER A 142 7.51 -27.04 11.99
N ALA A 143 7.58 -25.70 11.95
CA ALA A 143 6.57 -24.87 11.31
C ALA A 143 6.66 -24.87 9.77
N GLY A 144 7.76 -25.38 9.21
CA GLY A 144 8.01 -25.44 7.76
C GLY A 144 9.37 -24.87 7.34
N PRO A 145 9.69 -24.96 6.04
CA PRO A 145 10.93 -24.41 5.49
C PRO A 145 10.96 -22.88 5.57
N PHE A 146 12.14 -22.31 5.40
CA PHE A 146 12.25 -20.91 5.00
C PHE A 146 11.83 -20.75 3.53
N VAL A 147 11.16 -19.64 3.22
CA VAL A 147 10.84 -19.25 1.85
C VAL A 147 11.36 -17.84 1.60
N TYR A 148 12.25 -17.68 0.62
CA TYR A 148 12.95 -16.42 0.35
C TYR A 148 13.51 -16.40 -1.07
N VAL A 149 14.04 -15.26 -1.51
CA VAL A 149 14.80 -15.17 -2.77
C VAL A 149 16.30 -15.14 -2.49
N SER A 150 17.05 -15.97 -3.21
CA SER A 150 18.50 -16.09 -3.10
C SER A 150 19.22 -14.87 -3.70
N ARG A 151 20.55 -14.77 -3.50
CA ARG A 151 21.35 -13.72 -4.16
C ARG A 151 21.34 -13.80 -5.68
N ASP A 152 21.17 -15.00 -6.21
CA ASP A 152 21.17 -15.28 -7.64
C ASP A 152 19.79 -15.05 -8.27
N GLY A 153 18.78 -14.76 -7.45
CA GLY A 153 17.41 -14.44 -7.89
C GLY A 153 16.45 -15.63 -7.84
N ASP A 154 16.89 -16.79 -7.37
CA ASP A 154 16.05 -17.99 -7.27
C ASP A 154 15.12 -17.92 -6.07
N VAL A 155 13.86 -18.33 -6.26
CA VAL A 155 12.92 -18.54 -5.16
C VAL A 155 13.26 -19.86 -4.49
N VAL A 156 13.71 -19.79 -3.23
CA VAL A 156 13.99 -20.94 -2.37
C VAL A 156 12.75 -21.22 -1.53
N VAL A 157 12.28 -22.46 -1.52
CA VAL A 157 11.04 -22.87 -0.82
C VAL A 157 11.21 -24.05 0.12
N ASP A 158 12.40 -24.64 0.21
CA ASP A 158 12.68 -25.93 0.84
C ASP A 158 13.89 -25.90 1.79
N ASP A 159 14.32 -24.72 2.24
CA ASP A 159 15.39 -24.61 3.23
C ASP A 159 14.90 -25.02 4.63
N THR A 160 15.18 -26.28 4.99
CA THR A 160 14.83 -26.89 6.28
C THR A 160 15.94 -26.78 7.33
N THR A 161 16.95 -25.91 7.12
CA THR A 161 18.06 -25.74 8.08
C THR A 161 17.51 -25.43 9.47
N LYS A 162 17.87 -26.17 10.51
CA LYS A 162 17.27 -26.03 11.87
C LYS A 162 17.40 -24.62 12.46
N GLY A 163 16.41 -24.21 13.24
CA GLY A 163 16.45 -22.99 14.03
C GLY A 163 15.12 -22.25 14.08
N ALA A 164 15.01 -21.36 15.09
CA ALA A 164 13.83 -20.56 15.37
C ALA A 164 13.37 -19.72 14.16
N ALA A 165 12.05 -19.53 14.06
CA ALA A 165 11.40 -18.63 13.12
C ALA A 165 11.19 -17.24 13.75
N GLY A 166 11.40 -16.19 12.96
CA GLY A 166 11.19 -14.81 13.39
C GLY A 166 12.48 -14.12 13.86
N LYS A 167 12.79 -13.02 13.17
CA LYS A 167 13.77 -12.00 13.53
C LYS A 167 13.17 -10.64 13.20
N VAL A 168 13.70 -9.60 13.83
CA VAL A 168 13.33 -8.21 13.53
C VAL A 168 14.55 -7.49 12.98
N ALA A 169 14.39 -6.69 11.94
CA ALA A 169 15.44 -5.80 11.49
C ALA A 169 15.55 -4.57 12.41
N GLU A 170 16.72 -3.93 12.41
CA GLU A 170 16.79 -2.56 12.93
C GLU A 170 15.94 -1.63 12.06
N ARG A 171 15.24 -0.69 12.70
CA ARG A 171 14.40 0.25 11.97
C ARG A 171 15.26 1.15 11.10
N SER A 172 14.99 1.13 9.80
CA SER A 172 15.60 2.03 8.82
C SER A 172 14.68 2.15 7.62
N ASP A 173 14.87 3.18 6.81
CA ASP A 173 14.34 3.17 5.46
C ASP A 173 14.99 2.01 4.69
N PHE A 174 14.22 1.31 3.85
CA PHE A 174 14.77 0.23 3.04
C PHE A 174 14.11 0.13 1.66
N GLU A 175 14.91 -0.34 0.69
CA GLU A 175 14.41 -0.65 -0.66
C GLU A 175 13.55 -1.92 -0.59
N VAL A 176 12.34 -1.83 -1.13
CA VAL A 176 11.48 -2.95 -1.49
C VAL A 176 11.66 -3.24 -2.98
N ARG A 177 11.76 -4.52 -3.31
CA ARG A 177 11.90 -5.02 -4.68
C ARG A 177 10.65 -5.77 -5.09
N THR A 178 9.91 -5.20 -6.04
CA THR A 178 8.76 -5.87 -6.65
C THR A 178 9.27 -7.00 -7.55
N LEU A 179 8.85 -8.23 -7.28
CA LEU A 179 9.27 -9.42 -8.03
C LEU A 179 8.28 -9.77 -9.13
N ASN A 180 7.02 -9.94 -8.78
CA ASN A 180 5.97 -10.13 -9.78
C ASN A 180 5.37 -8.77 -10.15
N THR A 181 5.67 -8.27 -11.34
CA THR A 181 5.14 -6.99 -11.87
C THR A 181 3.78 -7.13 -12.56
N GLU A 182 3.27 -8.35 -12.72
CA GLU A 182 2.01 -8.65 -13.42
C GLU A 182 0.85 -8.96 -12.47
N HIS A 183 1.13 -9.33 -11.22
CA HIS A 183 0.10 -9.57 -10.22
C HIS A 183 -0.75 -8.29 -10.01
N PRO A 184 -2.08 -8.36 -9.90
CA PRO A 184 -2.94 -7.17 -9.81
C PRO A 184 -2.51 -6.15 -8.75
N ILE A 185 -2.05 -6.62 -7.58
CA ILE A 185 -1.56 -5.77 -6.48
C ILE A 185 -0.36 -4.92 -6.91
N THR A 186 0.59 -5.50 -7.61
CA THR A 186 1.89 -4.91 -7.93
C THR A 186 1.98 -4.36 -9.36
N LYS A 187 0.95 -4.60 -10.18
CA LYS A 187 0.91 -4.14 -11.56
C LYS A 187 1.07 -2.63 -11.67
N GLY A 188 2.07 -2.22 -12.45
CA GLY A 188 2.45 -0.82 -12.66
C GLY A 188 3.28 -0.20 -11.54
N LEU A 189 3.47 -0.87 -10.39
CA LEU A 189 4.35 -0.36 -9.34
C LEU A 189 5.82 -0.40 -9.82
N PRO A 190 6.67 0.53 -9.36
CA PRO A 190 8.10 0.46 -9.61
C PRO A 190 8.71 -0.87 -9.18
N VAL A 191 9.69 -1.35 -9.95
CA VAL A 191 10.47 -2.56 -9.59
C VAL A 191 11.24 -2.36 -8.29
N ARG A 192 11.64 -1.12 -7.99
CA ARG A 192 12.36 -0.74 -6.77
C ARG A 192 11.77 0.55 -6.21
N TRP A 193 11.45 0.52 -4.92
CA TRP A 193 10.87 1.67 -4.21
C TRP A 193 11.28 1.65 -2.74
N MET A 194 11.28 2.82 -2.09
CA MET A 194 11.68 2.93 -0.69
C MET A 194 10.47 2.84 0.25
N GLN A 195 10.53 1.91 1.20
CA GLN A 195 9.70 1.90 2.39
C GLN A 195 10.35 2.79 3.46
N ALA A 196 9.54 3.64 4.09
CA ALA A 196 9.99 4.47 5.21
C ALA A 196 10.29 3.63 6.45
N SER A 197 11.05 4.21 7.38
CA SER A 197 11.55 3.57 8.60
C SER A 197 10.51 2.66 9.26
N ASP A 198 10.82 1.37 9.29
CA ASP A 198 9.88 0.31 9.65
C ASP A 198 10.64 -0.87 10.30
N GLU A 199 9.96 -1.63 11.15
CA GLU A 199 10.52 -2.79 11.84
C GLU A 199 10.22 -4.06 11.06
N MET A 200 11.05 -4.37 10.08
CA MET A 200 10.77 -5.50 9.20
C MET A 200 10.93 -6.86 9.92
N LEU A 201 9.94 -7.74 9.75
CA LEU A 201 10.02 -9.13 10.18
C LEU A 201 10.74 -9.97 9.12
N GLY A 202 11.64 -10.86 9.54
CA GLY A 202 12.38 -11.74 8.64
C GLY A 202 12.67 -13.10 9.25
N ASN A 203 13.30 -14.00 8.49
CA ASN A 203 13.58 -15.38 8.92
C ASN A 203 12.28 -16.09 9.32
N LEU A 204 11.19 -15.82 8.59
CA LEU A 204 9.89 -16.43 8.80
C LEU A 204 9.86 -17.83 8.19
N ARG A 205 9.06 -18.71 8.78
CA ARG A 205 8.85 -20.08 8.33
C ARG A 205 7.38 -20.36 8.16
N GLY A 206 7.06 -21.31 7.30
CA GLY A 206 5.70 -21.76 7.16
C GLY A 206 5.54 -22.76 6.03
N PRO A 207 4.33 -23.29 5.86
CA PRO A 207 4.05 -24.26 4.82
C PRO A 207 4.15 -23.66 3.41
N GLY A 208 4.00 -22.34 3.24
CA GLY A 208 4.16 -21.65 1.95
C GLY A 208 3.24 -22.15 0.83
N LEU A 209 2.13 -22.83 1.15
CA LEU A 209 1.26 -23.47 0.17
C LEU A 209 0.45 -22.43 -0.61
N ASN A 210 0.43 -22.56 -1.94
CA ASN A 210 -0.27 -21.63 -2.86
C ASN A 210 0.08 -20.16 -2.60
N MET A 211 1.30 -19.91 -2.15
CA MET A 211 1.83 -18.58 -1.86
C MET A 211 2.67 -18.08 -3.03
N GLU A 212 2.50 -16.80 -3.33
CA GLU A 212 3.29 -16.06 -4.28
C GLU A 212 4.00 -14.89 -3.57
N ILE A 213 5.32 -14.78 -3.78
CA ILE A 213 6.09 -13.63 -3.31
C ILE A 213 5.90 -12.49 -4.32
N LEU A 214 5.26 -11.41 -3.88
CA LEU A 214 5.02 -10.24 -4.72
C LEU A 214 6.17 -9.25 -4.66
N ALA A 215 6.76 -9.10 -3.48
CA ALA A 215 7.92 -8.25 -3.26
C ALA A 215 8.79 -8.74 -2.10
N THR A 216 10.07 -8.39 -2.15
CA THR A 216 11.05 -8.67 -1.09
C THR A 216 11.69 -7.40 -0.57
N ASN A 217 12.38 -7.49 0.56
CA ASN A 217 13.22 -6.42 1.06
C ASN A 217 14.54 -6.27 0.28
N SER A 218 15.41 -5.39 0.76
CA SER A 218 16.79 -5.22 0.31
C SER A 218 17.73 -6.23 1.00
N PRO A 219 18.76 -6.76 0.32
CA PRO A 219 19.66 -7.75 0.89
C PRO A 219 20.66 -7.13 1.88
N ARG A 220 20.59 -5.80 2.08
CA ARG A 220 21.44 -5.06 3.03
C ARG A 220 20.82 -4.90 4.41
N MET A 221 19.56 -5.30 4.61
CA MET A 221 18.93 -5.21 5.91
C MET A 221 19.62 -6.13 6.93
N GLN A 222 19.87 -5.60 8.11
CA GLN A 222 20.50 -6.32 9.22
C GLN A 222 19.42 -6.80 10.19
N PHE A 223 19.29 -8.12 10.31
CA PHE A 223 18.32 -8.75 11.20
C PHE A 223 18.96 -9.11 12.54
N ARG A 224 18.20 -8.86 13.61
CA ARG A 224 18.53 -9.25 14.98
C ARG A 224 17.39 -10.05 15.59
N ARG A 225 17.67 -10.76 16.69
CA ARG A 225 16.61 -11.38 17.49
C ARG A 225 15.73 -10.30 18.13
N ALA A 226 14.44 -10.57 18.27
CA ALA A 226 13.53 -9.67 18.99
C ALA A 226 13.93 -9.52 20.47
N PRO A 227 13.77 -8.34 21.08
CA PRO A 227 13.95 -8.16 22.53
C PRO A 227 13.06 -9.14 23.30
N GLY A 228 13.63 -9.89 24.26
CA GLY A 228 12.88 -10.87 25.07
C GLY A 228 13.02 -12.34 24.63
N ALA A 229 13.65 -12.62 23.49
CA ALA A 229 14.05 -13.99 23.16
C ALA A 229 15.15 -14.51 24.12
N VAL A 230 15.07 -15.78 24.53
CA VAL A 230 15.94 -16.46 25.53
C VAL A 230 17.41 -16.02 25.42
N PRO A 231 18.09 -15.65 26.53
CA PRO A 231 19.47 -15.16 26.49
C PRO A 231 20.43 -16.23 25.95
N GLY A 232 21.24 -15.90 24.92
CA GLY A 232 22.35 -16.78 24.49
C GLY A 232 22.71 -16.84 22.99
N GLY A 233 22.41 -15.83 22.17
CA GLY A 233 22.82 -15.81 20.74
C GLY A 233 23.43 -14.48 20.33
N GLN A 234 24.39 -14.51 19.39
CA GLN A 234 25.13 -13.34 18.88
C GLN A 234 24.19 -12.14 18.60
N ARG A 235 24.60 -10.95 19.05
CA ARG A 235 23.79 -9.72 19.02
C ARG A 235 23.61 -9.09 17.64
N GLN A 236 24.40 -9.48 16.64
CA GLN A 236 24.27 -9.05 15.25
C GLN A 236 24.61 -10.22 14.33
N ALA A 237 23.64 -10.67 13.52
CA ALA A 237 23.94 -11.58 12.43
C ALA A 237 24.59 -10.77 11.27
N PRO A 238 25.49 -11.36 10.48
CA PRO A 238 25.90 -10.75 9.22
C PRO A 238 24.66 -10.47 8.33
N PRO A 239 24.72 -9.50 7.40
CA PRO A 239 23.60 -9.21 6.49
C PRO A 239 23.09 -10.50 5.87
N SER A 240 21.76 -10.69 5.90
CA SER A 240 21.15 -11.92 5.41
C SER A 240 21.57 -12.13 3.95
N PRO A 241 22.03 -13.34 3.55
CA PRO A 241 22.21 -13.64 2.13
C PRO A 241 20.87 -13.74 1.39
N ARG A 242 19.74 -13.53 2.08
CA ARG A 242 18.38 -13.73 1.60
C ARG A 242 17.69 -12.40 1.38
N PHE A 243 16.89 -12.35 0.33
CA PHE A 243 15.83 -11.37 0.15
C PHE A 243 14.55 -11.95 0.76
N GLU A 244 14.17 -11.42 1.91
CA GLU A 244 13.01 -11.88 2.67
C GLU A 244 11.73 -11.34 1.99
N PRO A 245 10.67 -12.16 1.87
CA PRO A 245 9.36 -11.71 1.41
C PRO A 245 8.83 -10.57 2.28
N VAL A 246 8.24 -9.55 1.67
CA VAL A 246 7.56 -8.45 2.40
C VAL A 246 6.09 -8.32 2.02
N LEU A 247 5.75 -8.65 0.77
CA LEU A 247 4.37 -8.70 0.28
C LEU A 247 4.12 -10.09 -0.32
N MET A 248 3.05 -10.74 0.11
CA MET A 248 2.70 -12.10 -0.32
C MET A 248 1.21 -12.19 -0.65
N ALA A 249 0.89 -12.98 -1.67
CA ALA A 249 -0.48 -13.39 -2.00
C ALA A 249 -0.62 -14.89 -1.76
N ILE A 250 -1.67 -15.30 -1.05
CA ILE A 250 -1.94 -16.70 -0.72
C ILE A 250 -3.37 -17.04 -1.14
N LYS A 251 -3.58 -18.26 -1.63
CA LYS A 251 -4.92 -18.83 -1.87
C LYS A 251 -5.21 -19.97 -0.89
N TYR A 252 -6.40 -19.94 -0.30
CA TYR A 252 -6.88 -20.99 0.59
C TYR A 252 -8.35 -21.32 0.29
N GLY A 253 -8.61 -22.50 -0.25
CA GLY A 253 -9.90 -22.78 -0.90
C GLY A 253 -10.16 -21.77 -2.01
N ASN A 254 -11.32 -21.11 -1.98
CA ASN A 254 -11.65 -20.01 -2.91
C ASN A 254 -11.22 -18.63 -2.39
N GLY A 255 -10.72 -18.55 -1.15
CA GLY A 255 -10.32 -17.32 -0.48
C GLY A 255 -8.99 -16.77 -0.98
N ARG A 256 -8.82 -15.46 -0.82
CA ARG A 256 -7.61 -14.72 -1.19
C ARG A 256 -7.09 -13.99 0.04
N ILE A 257 -5.81 -14.17 0.31
CA ILE A 257 -5.14 -13.61 1.48
C ILE A 257 -3.97 -12.77 1.00
N PHE A 258 -3.96 -11.50 1.38
CA PHE A 258 -2.82 -10.62 1.22
C PHE A 258 -2.08 -10.51 2.55
N ASN A 259 -0.82 -10.95 2.60
CA ASN A 259 0.02 -10.85 3.78
C ASN A 259 1.09 -9.79 3.54
N THR A 260 1.06 -8.72 4.32
CA THR A 260 2.04 -7.63 4.30
C THR A 260 2.82 -7.62 5.61
N LEU A 261 4.14 -7.70 5.52
CA LEU A 261 5.03 -7.57 6.68
C LEU A 261 5.39 -6.11 6.98
N LEU A 262 4.94 -5.17 6.16
CA LEU A 262 5.19 -3.74 6.32
C LEU A 262 4.23 -3.10 7.33
N GLY A 263 4.66 -1.97 7.88
CA GLY A 263 3.81 -1.01 8.56
C GLY A 263 3.82 -1.11 10.07
N HIS A 264 4.97 -1.27 10.74
CA HIS A 264 5.05 -1.20 12.19
C HIS A 264 4.37 0.07 12.74
N ALA A 265 3.43 -0.08 13.68
CA ALA A 265 2.68 1.06 14.20
C ALA A 265 3.37 1.72 15.40
N ASP A 266 3.72 2.99 15.23
CA ASP A 266 3.96 3.92 16.33
C ASP A 266 2.74 4.81 16.56
N GLU A 267 2.79 5.71 17.54
CA GLU A 267 1.74 6.72 17.76
C GLU A 267 1.46 7.51 16.46
N GLY A 268 0.18 7.66 16.11
CA GLY A 268 -0.22 8.27 14.83
C GLY A 268 0.20 7.48 13.58
N GLY A 269 0.48 6.18 13.74
CA GLY A 269 0.91 5.25 12.69
C GLY A 269 2.42 5.23 12.43
N GLY A 270 3.15 6.26 12.87
CA GLY A 270 4.58 6.39 12.60
C GLY A 270 4.94 6.48 11.11
N PRO A 271 6.23 6.57 10.77
CA PRO A 271 6.68 6.68 9.39
C PRO A 271 6.32 5.45 8.54
N ALA A 272 6.31 4.25 9.13
CA ALA A 272 6.04 3.01 8.41
C ALA A 272 4.62 2.94 7.83
N MET A 273 3.59 3.27 8.62
CA MET A 273 2.21 3.27 8.13
C MET A 273 1.87 4.52 7.31
N GLN A 274 2.59 5.62 7.53
CA GLN A 274 2.44 6.84 6.72
C GLN A 274 3.09 6.72 5.34
N SER A 275 3.96 5.71 5.14
CA SER A 275 4.58 5.41 3.84
C SER A 275 3.52 5.20 2.77
N VAL A 276 3.62 5.95 1.67
CA VAL A 276 2.71 5.80 0.52
C VAL A 276 2.84 4.40 -0.09
N GLY A 277 4.03 3.80 -0.06
CA GLY A 277 4.24 2.42 -0.50
C GLY A 277 3.41 1.42 0.31
N PHE A 278 3.40 1.57 1.65
CA PHE A 278 2.54 0.76 2.52
C PHE A 278 1.06 1.04 2.26
N ILE A 279 0.63 2.30 2.25
CA ILE A 279 -0.78 2.68 2.06
C ILE A 279 -1.31 2.11 0.74
N ALA A 280 -0.58 2.32 -0.37
CA ALA A 280 -1.00 1.89 -1.69
C ALA A 280 -1.06 0.37 -1.81
N THR A 281 -0.06 -0.35 -1.27
CA THR A 281 -0.05 -1.82 -1.34
C THR A 281 -1.05 -2.45 -0.39
N LEU A 282 -1.33 -1.85 0.77
CA LEU A 282 -2.43 -2.24 1.66
C LEU A 282 -3.78 -2.13 0.95
N LEU A 283 -4.08 -0.98 0.34
CA LEU A 283 -5.36 -0.76 -0.33
C LEU A 283 -5.54 -1.67 -1.55
N ARG A 284 -4.50 -1.84 -2.37
CA ARG A 284 -4.53 -2.75 -3.52
C ARG A 284 -4.62 -4.21 -3.09
N GLY A 285 -3.91 -4.60 -2.03
CA GLY A 285 -3.98 -5.94 -1.46
C GLY A 285 -5.34 -6.25 -0.84
N ALA A 286 -5.94 -5.28 -0.13
CA ALA A 286 -7.29 -5.36 0.39
C ALA A 286 -8.34 -5.53 -0.71
N GLU A 287 -8.23 -4.74 -1.80
CA GLU A 287 -9.12 -4.84 -2.95
C GLU A 287 -8.99 -6.21 -3.62
N TRP A 288 -7.76 -6.64 -3.92
CA TRP A 288 -7.52 -7.95 -4.51
C TRP A 288 -8.01 -9.09 -3.64
N ALA A 289 -7.82 -9.03 -2.31
CA ALA A 289 -8.36 -10.03 -1.41
C ALA A 289 -9.90 -10.08 -1.49
N ALA A 290 -10.56 -8.92 -1.50
CA ALA A 290 -12.01 -8.83 -1.57
C ALA A 290 -12.60 -9.26 -2.93
N THR A 291 -11.93 -8.96 -4.05
CA THR A 291 -12.54 -9.04 -5.40
C THR A 291 -11.80 -9.95 -6.37
N GLY A 292 -10.49 -10.14 -6.18
CA GLY A 292 -9.58 -10.80 -7.11
C GLY A 292 -9.00 -9.87 -8.18
N ALA A 293 -9.39 -8.60 -8.19
CA ALA A 293 -8.92 -7.58 -9.12
C ALA A 293 -8.37 -6.35 -8.37
N VAL A 294 -7.67 -5.48 -9.10
CA VAL A 294 -7.26 -4.16 -8.63
C VAL A 294 -7.64 -3.14 -9.68
N THR A 295 -8.48 -2.17 -9.30
CA THR A 295 -8.93 -1.07 -10.17
C THR A 295 -8.22 0.25 -9.85
N GLN A 296 -7.55 0.32 -8.70
CA GLN A 296 -6.79 1.48 -8.28
C GLN A 296 -5.57 1.73 -9.18
N GLU A 297 -5.42 2.96 -9.66
CA GLU A 297 -4.21 3.40 -10.36
C GLU A 297 -2.99 3.44 -9.44
N VAL A 298 -1.81 3.57 -10.02
CA VAL A 298 -0.59 3.80 -9.24
C VAL A 298 -0.61 5.26 -8.79
N PRO A 299 -0.56 5.55 -7.48
CA PRO A 299 -0.64 6.93 -7.04
C PRO A 299 0.59 7.71 -7.49
N TYR A 300 0.38 8.98 -7.88
CA TYR A 300 1.44 9.86 -8.38
C TYR A 300 2.63 10.03 -7.41
N ASP A 301 2.39 9.89 -6.11
CA ASP A 301 3.36 9.99 -5.02
C ASP A 301 3.85 8.63 -4.52
N PHE A 302 3.65 7.55 -5.30
CA PHE A 302 4.25 6.26 -5.00
C PHE A 302 5.78 6.42 -4.91
N PRO A 303 6.44 5.88 -3.87
CA PRO A 303 7.87 6.06 -3.68
C PRO A 303 8.68 5.43 -4.81
N THR A 304 9.85 5.99 -5.07
CA THR A 304 10.83 5.42 -6.01
C THR A 304 12.05 4.92 -5.24
N ALA A 305 13.03 4.34 -5.93
CA ALA A 305 14.30 3.99 -5.32
C ALA A 305 15.11 5.21 -4.82
N ALA A 306 14.70 6.44 -5.18
CA ALA A 306 15.39 7.66 -4.76
C ALA A 306 15.06 8.10 -3.34
N GLY A 307 13.91 7.71 -2.79
CA GLY A 307 13.49 8.16 -1.47
C GLY A 307 12.07 7.77 -1.10
N THR A 308 11.78 7.93 0.19
CA THR A 308 10.49 7.62 0.80
C THR A 308 9.48 8.73 0.53
N MET A 309 8.20 8.38 0.56
CA MET A 309 7.09 9.31 0.42
C MET A 309 6.07 9.04 1.53
N LEU A 310 5.68 10.09 2.26
CA LEU A 310 4.78 9.98 3.41
C LEU A 310 3.46 10.74 3.19
N ARG A 311 2.37 10.20 3.73
CA ARG A 311 1.07 10.85 3.96
C ARG A 311 0.73 10.82 5.45
N PRO A 312 1.21 11.80 6.24
CA PRO A 312 1.00 11.82 7.70
C PRO A 312 -0.47 11.85 8.14
N ASP A 313 -1.34 12.37 7.28
CA ASP A 313 -2.79 12.46 7.47
C ASP A 313 -3.57 11.31 6.79
N PHE A 314 -2.86 10.36 6.17
CA PHE A 314 -3.40 9.19 5.45
C PHE A 314 -4.36 9.53 4.30
N VAL A 315 -4.49 10.80 3.93
CA VAL A 315 -5.35 11.26 2.83
C VAL A 315 -4.52 11.62 1.60
N PRO A 316 -5.05 11.40 0.38
CA PRO A 316 -4.43 11.93 -0.83
C PRO A 316 -4.31 13.46 -0.79
N VAL A 317 -3.28 14.00 -1.43
CA VAL A 317 -3.17 15.45 -1.64
C VAL A 317 -4.30 15.92 -2.55
N THR A 318 -4.95 17.02 -2.18
CA THR A 318 -5.92 17.70 -3.04
C THR A 318 -5.25 18.80 -3.84
N ILE A 319 -5.85 19.18 -4.98
CA ILE A 319 -5.37 20.31 -5.78
C ILE A 319 -5.33 21.62 -5.00
N ASP A 320 -6.33 21.87 -4.14
CA ASP A 320 -6.34 23.06 -3.28
C ASP A 320 -5.18 23.04 -2.27
N LYS A 321 -4.91 21.89 -1.65
CA LYS A 321 -3.76 21.73 -0.74
C LYS A 321 -2.45 21.93 -1.50
N ALA A 322 -2.28 21.34 -2.68
CA ALA A 322 -1.06 21.47 -3.46
C ALA A 322 -0.76 22.93 -3.83
N PHE A 323 -1.76 23.67 -4.31
CA PHE A 323 -1.61 25.09 -4.64
C PHE A 323 -1.44 25.99 -3.40
N LYS A 324 -2.00 25.61 -2.26
CA LYS A 324 -1.74 26.31 -0.99
C LYS A 324 -0.29 26.13 -0.53
N GLU A 325 0.22 24.91 -0.59
CA GLU A 325 1.52 24.57 -0.01
C GLU A 325 2.70 24.97 -0.92
N ILE A 326 2.51 24.93 -2.25
CA ILE A 326 3.56 25.30 -3.21
C ILE A 326 3.99 26.77 -3.10
N ILE A 327 3.13 27.66 -2.57
CA ILE A 327 3.44 29.09 -2.35
C ILE A 327 4.77 29.24 -1.57
N SER A 328 5.01 28.37 -0.58
CA SER A 328 6.18 28.43 0.30
C SER A 328 7.34 27.52 -0.14
N TYR A 329 7.30 27.00 -1.38
CA TYR A 329 8.32 26.08 -1.88
C TYR A 329 9.71 26.72 -1.88
N ASP A 330 10.71 25.93 -1.51
CA ASP A 330 12.12 26.29 -1.60
C ASP A 330 12.88 25.07 -2.09
N ILE A 331 14.04 25.27 -2.72
CA ILE A 331 14.85 24.21 -3.33
C ILE A 331 15.32 23.15 -2.33
N THR A 332 15.38 23.48 -1.03
CA THR A 332 15.74 22.52 0.03
C THR A 332 14.56 21.65 0.48
N LYS A 333 13.32 21.99 0.08
CA LYS A 333 12.10 21.27 0.44
C LYS A 333 11.73 20.22 -0.60
N SER A 334 10.89 19.27 -0.19
CA SER A 334 10.33 18.26 -1.09
C SER A 334 9.51 18.90 -2.22
N THR A 335 9.67 18.36 -3.43
CA THR A 335 8.87 18.72 -4.62
C THR A 335 7.48 18.07 -4.62
N LYS A 336 7.04 17.41 -3.55
CA LYS A 336 5.77 16.65 -3.46
C LYS A 336 4.56 17.36 -4.08
N TYR A 337 4.32 18.62 -3.73
CA TYR A 337 3.15 19.37 -4.22
C TYR A 337 3.29 19.81 -5.68
N TYR A 338 4.51 20.12 -6.12
CA TYR A 338 4.77 20.38 -7.53
C TYR A 338 4.60 19.11 -8.38
N THR A 339 5.10 17.96 -7.91
CA THR A 339 4.89 16.66 -8.56
C THR A 339 3.41 16.32 -8.66
N PHE A 340 2.61 16.61 -7.62
CA PHE A 340 1.15 16.48 -7.69
C PHE A 340 0.55 17.35 -8.79
N ILE A 341 0.88 18.64 -8.83
CA ILE A 341 0.36 19.56 -9.85
C ILE A 341 0.70 19.05 -11.25
N ARG A 342 1.92 18.54 -11.46
CA ARG A 342 2.32 17.93 -12.74
C ARG A 342 1.53 16.67 -13.08
N SER A 343 1.20 15.83 -12.10
CA SER A 343 0.36 14.64 -12.36
C SER A 343 -1.05 15.06 -12.78
N GLN A 344 -1.63 16.09 -12.16
CA GLN A 344 -2.94 16.61 -12.54
C GLN A 344 -2.96 17.19 -13.96
N ILE A 345 -1.86 17.84 -14.39
CA ILE A 345 -1.71 18.30 -15.78
C ILE A 345 -1.66 17.10 -16.74
N ALA A 346 -0.90 16.06 -16.40
CA ALA A 346 -0.78 14.86 -17.22
C ALA A 346 -2.12 14.09 -17.33
N GLU A 347 -2.83 13.95 -16.20
CA GLU A 347 -4.16 13.32 -16.13
C GLU A 347 -5.22 14.11 -16.91
N ALA A 348 -5.11 15.44 -16.96
CA ALA A 348 -6.02 16.28 -17.75
C ALA A 348 -5.92 15.98 -19.25
N GLY A 349 -4.77 15.51 -19.75
CA GLY A 349 -4.59 15.16 -21.15
C GLY A 349 -4.89 16.34 -22.09
N ASP A 350 -5.87 16.17 -22.98
CA ASP A 350 -6.37 17.19 -23.91
C ASP A 350 -7.62 17.94 -23.40
N ASN A 351 -7.98 17.77 -22.11
CA ASN A 351 -9.11 18.46 -21.52
C ASN A 351 -8.78 19.93 -21.24
N GLU A 352 -9.06 20.78 -22.24
CA GLU A 352 -8.80 22.21 -22.23
C GLU A 352 -9.40 22.93 -21.01
N GLN A 353 -10.60 22.52 -20.57
CA GLN A 353 -11.27 23.14 -19.43
C GLN A 353 -10.51 22.88 -18.13
N VAL A 354 -10.08 21.63 -17.91
CA VAL A 354 -9.30 21.26 -16.71
C VAL A 354 -7.92 21.93 -16.74
N LEU A 355 -7.25 21.93 -17.89
CA LEU A 355 -5.96 22.59 -18.05
C LEU A 355 -6.04 24.10 -17.79
N LEU A 356 -7.07 24.77 -18.31
CA LEU A 356 -7.31 26.19 -18.06
C LEU A 356 -7.57 26.48 -16.57
N ASP A 357 -8.28 25.59 -15.87
CA ASP A 357 -8.52 25.76 -14.43
C ASP A 357 -7.25 25.55 -13.60
N ILE A 358 -6.35 24.65 -14.02
CA ILE A 358 -5.00 24.52 -13.46
C ILE A 358 -4.16 25.77 -13.76
N GLU A 359 -4.18 26.28 -14.99
CA GLU A 359 -3.49 27.50 -15.42
C GLU A 359 -3.90 28.70 -14.54
N LYS A 360 -5.20 28.90 -14.33
CA LYS A 360 -5.71 29.98 -13.44
C LYS A 360 -5.13 29.89 -12.04
N ARG A 361 -5.03 28.68 -11.48
CA ARG A 361 -4.44 28.46 -10.15
C ARG A 361 -2.95 28.77 -10.15
N MET A 362 -2.21 28.41 -11.19
CA MET A 362 -0.79 28.79 -11.32
C MET A 362 -0.62 30.31 -11.41
N VAL A 363 -1.44 30.99 -12.21
CA VAL A 363 -1.44 32.46 -12.33
C VAL A 363 -1.73 33.13 -10.98
N ASN A 364 -2.63 32.57 -10.17
CA ASN A 364 -2.87 33.06 -8.82
C ASN A 364 -1.63 32.96 -7.92
N VAL A 365 -0.84 31.88 -8.05
CA VAL A 365 0.45 31.77 -7.33
C VAL A 365 1.48 32.78 -7.86
N LEU A 366 1.56 32.99 -9.17
CA LEU A 366 2.46 33.99 -9.75
C LEU A 366 2.18 35.41 -9.22
N LYS A 367 0.90 35.77 -9.11
CA LYS A 367 0.43 37.06 -8.59
C LYS A 367 0.54 37.18 -7.07
N ASN A 368 0.73 36.08 -6.35
CA ASN A 368 0.81 36.10 -4.89
C ASN A 368 2.16 36.71 -4.44
N PRO A 369 2.15 37.77 -3.61
CA PRO A 369 3.40 38.38 -3.11
C PRO A 369 4.15 37.48 -2.12
N GLU A 370 3.45 36.57 -1.43
CA GLU A 370 4.05 35.61 -0.49
C GLU A 370 4.65 34.38 -1.18
N ALA A 371 4.40 34.21 -2.49
CA ALA A 371 4.96 33.09 -3.24
C ALA A 371 6.46 33.32 -3.48
N THR A 372 7.26 32.33 -3.12
CA THR A 372 8.72 32.38 -3.28
C THR A 372 9.12 32.44 -4.77
N ALA A 373 10.31 32.96 -5.06
CA ALA A 373 10.84 32.95 -6.42
C ALA A 373 10.96 31.52 -6.97
N GLU A 374 11.39 30.56 -6.15
CA GLU A 374 11.51 29.16 -6.55
C GLU A 374 10.16 28.52 -6.89
N ALA A 375 9.10 28.81 -6.12
CA ALA A 375 7.75 28.37 -6.46
C ALA A 375 7.31 28.91 -7.83
N LYS A 376 7.53 30.21 -8.07
CA LYS A 376 7.18 30.86 -9.34
C LYS A 376 7.97 30.28 -10.51
N LYS A 377 9.27 29.99 -10.35
CA LYS A 377 10.10 29.34 -11.38
C LYS A 377 9.55 27.97 -11.79
N LEU A 378 9.13 27.15 -10.83
CA LEU A 378 8.54 25.84 -11.13
C LEU A 378 7.24 25.96 -11.92
N LEU A 379 6.38 26.92 -11.57
CA LEU A 379 5.10 27.12 -12.26
C LEU A 379 5.28 27.77 -13.64
N LEU A 380 6.22 28.71 -13.78
CA LEU A 380 6.59 29.29 -15.08
C LEU A 380 7.08 28.22 -16.05
N ARG A 381 7.81 27.21 -15.55
CA ARG A 381 8.23 26.07 -16.37
C ARG A 381 7.04 25.31 -16.97
N GLU A 382 5.99 25.05 -16.20
CA GLU A 382 4.80 24.37 -16.73
C GLU A 382 4.03 25.30 -17.68
N LEU A 383 3.76 26.54 -17.26
CA LEU A 383 3.08 27.54 -18.10
C LEU A 383 3.78 27.80 -19.43
N SER A 384 5.11 27.63 -19.51
CA SER A 384 5.87 27.82 -20.75
C SER A 384 5.41 26.95 -21.91
N TRP A 385 4.76 25.81 -21.64
CA TRP A 385 4.34 24.88 -22.69
C TRP A 385 2.84 24.60 -22.70
N MET A 386 2.15 24.73 -21.56
CA MET A 386 0.70 24.53 -21.48
C MET A 386 -0.10 25.85 -21.40
N GLY A 387 0.56 26.97 -21.15
CA GLY A 387 -0.10 28.25 -20.93
C GLY A 387 -0.82 28.77 -22.18
N THR A 388 -1.89 29.52 -21.95
CA THR A 388 -2.66 30.18 -23.00
C THR A 388 -2.40 31.68 -22.96
N ASP A 389 -3.12 32.46 -23.79
CA ASP A 389 -3.11 33.92 -23.68
C ASP A 389 -3.50 34.43 -22.28
N TYR A 390 -4.17 33.60 -21.48
CA TYR A 390 -4.57 33.92 -20.12
C TYR A 390 -3.38 34.22 -19.20
N CYS A 391 -2.31 33.39 -19.22
CA CYS A 391 -1.18 33.59 -18.32
C CYS A 391 -0.21 34.69 -18.77
N VAL A 392 -0.21 35.07 -20.05
CA VAL A 392 0.85 35.91 -20.65
C VAL A 392 1.10 37.20 -19.88
N GLN A 393 0.04 37.95 -19.52
CA GLN A 393 0.21 39.20 -18.79
C GLN A 393 0.80 38.96 -17.40
N ALA A 394 0.32 37.93 -16.69
CA ALA A 394 0.83 37.59 -15.36
C ALA A 394 2.31 37.17 -15.40
N VAL A 395 2.76 36.56 -16.50
CA VAL A 395 4.18 36.24 -16.71
C VAL A 395 4.99 37.52 -16.96
N LYS A 396 4.52 38.43 -17.83
CA LYS A 396 5.17 39.72 -18.11
C LYS A 396 5.29 40.61 -16.88
N ASP A 397 4.29 40.58 -16.00
CA ASP A 397 4.29 41.35 -14.76
C ASP A 397 5.43 40.94 -13.80
N LEU A 398 6.05 39.77 -14.00
CA LEU A 398 7.18 39.29 -13.20
C LEU A 398 8.55 39.74 -13.74
N SER A 399 8.63 40.33 -14.94
CA SER A 399 9.90 40.74 -15.58
C SER A 399 10.71 41.74 -14.76
N SER A 400 10.09 42.48 -13.84
CA SER A 400 10.78 43.41 -12.96
C SER A 400 11.50 42.74 -11.79
N ASN A 401 11.28 41.44 -11.55
CA ASN A 401 11.95 40.70 -10.49
C ASN A 401 13.25 40.06 -11.03
N PRO A 402 14.45 40.52 -10.58
CA PRO A 402 15.72 40.02 -11.08
C PRO A 402 15.91 38.51 -10.91
N GLU A 403 15.33 37.91 -9.87
CA GLU A 403 15.44 36.47 -9.60
C GLU A 403 14.61 35.61 -10.57
N LEU A 404 13.66 36.21 -11.27
CA LEU A 404 12.73 35.52 -12.17
C LEU A 404 13.01 35.75 -13.65
N THR A 405 13.88 36.71 -13.99
CA THR A 405 14.17 37.13 -15.38
C THR A 405 14.36 35.96 -16.33
N GLU A 406 15.28 35.04 -16.03
CA GLU A 406 15.57 33.90 -16.91
C GLU A 406 14.35 32.96 -17.08
N ALA A 407 13.58 32.75 -16.02
CA ALA A 407 12.40 31.89 -16.07
C ALA A 407 11.23 32.54 -16.83
N VAL A 408 11.08 33.87 -16.70
CA VAL A 408 10.10 34.67 -17.44
C VAL A 408 10.43 34.67 -18.94
N ASP A 409 11.68 34.97 -19.30
CA ASP A 409 12.13 34.97 -20.69
C ASP A 409 11.98 33.59 -21.32
N PHE A 410 12.34 32.53 -20.60
CA PHE A 410 12.12 31.15 -21.02
C PHE A 410 10.64 30.85 -21.29
N ALA A 411 9.75 31.26 -20.38
CA ALA A 411 8.32 31.02 -20.52
C ALA A 411 7.73 31.79 -21.72
N LEU A 412 8.01 33.08 -21.85
CA LEU A 412 7.50 33.91 -22.95
C LEU A 412 8.03 33.45 -24.31
N THR A 413 9.31 33.05 -24.38
CA THR A 413 9.90 32.51 -25.62
C THR A 413 9.16 31.27 -26.09
N ARG A 414 8.85 30.33 -25.19
CA ARG A 414 8.13 29.10 -25.55
C ARG A 414 6.66 29.34 -25.88
N LEU A 415 6.03 30.32 -25.22
CA LEU A 415 4.68 30.79 -25.54
C LEU A 415 4.60 31.58 -26.85
N GLN A 416 5.75 32.01 -27.42
CA GLN A 416 5.85 32.86 -28.60
C GLN A 416 5.21 34.25 -28.36
N LYS A 417 5.48 34.89 -27.22
CA LYS A 417 4.80 36.11 -26.73
C LYS A 417 5.71 37.26 -26.30
#